data_AF-A0A0S3TLC3-F1
#
_entry.id   AF-A0A0S3TLC3-F1
#
_cell.length_a   1.000
_cell.length_b   1.000
_cell.length_c   1.000
_cell.angle_alpha   90.00
_cell.angle_beta   90.00
_cell.angle_gamma   90.00
#
_symmetry.space_group_name_H-M   'P 1'
#
loop_
_entity.id
_entity.type
_entity.pdbx_description
1 polymer ?
#
loop_
_entity_poly.entity_id
_entity_poly.type
_entity_poly.pdbx_seq_one_letter_code
_entity_poly.pdbx_strand_id
1 'polypeptide(L)'
;MIKVFYESDSFSIIAANHPTLGTRSLYCHHTNTQQFLPLLFTENETNFQKLFGVKNTSSYVKDAFHDYLIHQRQDAINPHRIGTKFAAHYELSINACESACPCLGCFEYL
;
A
#
# COMPACT_ATOMS: atom_id res chain seq x y z
N MET A 1 -9.21 9.73 -0.56
CA MET A 1 -8.02 9.53 -1.44
C MET A 1 -6.80 9.28 -0.56
N ILE A 2 -5.97 8.30 -0.91
CA ILE A 2 -4.77 7.89 -0.17
C ILE A 2 -3.55 8.16 -1.05
N LYS A 3 -2.51 8.79 -0.51
CA LYS A 3 -1.25 9.07 -1.24
C LYS A 3 -0.06 9.18 -0.30
N VAL A 4 1.15 9.07 -0.85
CA VAL A 4 2.38 9.45 -0.14
C VAL A 4 2.34 10.97 0.14
N PHE A 5 2.51 11.35 1.40
CA PHE A 5 2.61 12.73 1.83
C PHE A 5 4.05 13.16 2.07
N TYR A 6 4.85 12.28 2.65
CA TYR A 6 6.27 12.49 2.94
C TYR A 6 7.00 11.16 2.86
N GLU A 7 8.25 11.18 2.41
CA GLU A 7 9.12 10.01 2.29
C GLU A 7 10.54 10.44 2.67
N SER A 8 11.20 9.62 3.48
CA SER A 8 12.58 9.80 3.92
C SER A 8 13.29 8.45 3.93
N ASP A 9 14.58 8.44 4.25
CA ASP A 9 15.33 7.19 4.32
C ASP A 9 14.83 6.25 5.43
N SER A 10 14.28 6.80 6.53
CA SER A 10 13.89 6.03 7.72
C SER A 10 12.40 5.76 7.83
N PHE A 11 11.54 6.55 7.18
CA PHE A 11 10.09 6.32 7.18
C PHE A 11 9.36 7.06 6.06
N SER A 12 8.14 6.61 5.80
CA SER A 12 7.17 7.23 4.91
C SER A 12 5.89 7.60 5.66
N ILE A 13 5.24 8.69 5.25
CA ILE A 13 3.91 9.11 5.74
C ILE A 13 2.91 8.98 4.61
N ILE A 14 1.86 8.20 4.85
CA ILE A 14 0.74 7.99 3.93
C ILE A 14 -0.46 8.76 4.47
N ALA A 15 -0.97 9.69 3.68
CA ALA A 15 -2.14 10.48 4.05
C ALA A 15 -3.39 9.93 3.37
N ALA A 16 -4.44 9.68 4.15
CA ALA A 16 -5.79 9.42 3.69
C ALA A 16 -6.67 10.64 3.95
N ASN A 17 -7.19 11.26 2.90
CA ASN A 17 -8.13 12.38 3.00
C ASN A 17 -9.57 11.89 2.80
N HIS A 18 -10.44 12.27 3.73
CA HIS A 18 -11.87 12.03 3.70
C HIS A 18 -12.65 13.33 3.92
N PRO A 19 -13.71 13.63 3.13
CA PRO A 19 -14.41 14.92 3.19
C PRO A 19 -14.95 15.29 4.58
N THR A 20 -15.44 14.31 5.34
CA THR A 20 -16.06 14.56 6.66
C THR A 20 -15.17 14.18 7.84
N LEU A 21 -14.17 13.32 7.66
CA LEU A 21 -13.33 12.80 8.74
C LEU A 21 -11.95 13.47 8.77
N GLY A 22 -11.70 14.40 7.83
CA GLY A 22 -10.42 15.08 7.70
C GLY A 22 -9.33 14.18 7.12
N THR A 23 -8.09 14.54 7.42
CA THR A 23 -6.90 13.81 6.97
C THR A 23 -6.37 12.93 8.11
N ARG A 24 -6.06 11.67 7.80
CA ARG A 24 -5.39 10.72 8.69
C ARG A 24 -4.05 10.33 8.10
N SER A 25 -3.05 10.17 8.97
CA SER A 25 -1.68 9.85 8.56
C SER A 25 -1.23 8.52 9.16
N LEU A 26 -0.71 7.64 8.30
CA LEU A 26 -0.07 6.40 8.67
C LEU A 26 1.44 6.51 8.42
N TYR A 27 2.23 6.25 9.45
CA TYR A 27 3.68 6.23 9.42
C TYR A 27 4.15 4.80 9.18
N CYS A 28 4.98 4.63 8.17
CA CYS A 28 5.59 3.35 7.80
C CYS A 28 7.09 3.46 8.00
N HIS A 29 7.62 2.82 9.05
CA HIS A 29 9.06 2.81 9.29
C HIS A 29 9.77 1.94 8.26
N HIS A 30 10.93 2.37 7.77
CA HIS A 30 11.74 1.58 6.86
C HIS A 30 12.64 0.66 7.66
N THR A 31 12.63 -0.64 7.34
CA THR A 31 13.41 -1.65 8.09
C THR A 31 14.85 -1.76 7.61
N ASN A 32 15.19 -1.20 6.45
CA ASN A 32 16.50 -1.35 5.85
C ASN A 32 16.94 -0.03 5.21
N THR A 33 18.19 0.39 5.46
CA THR A 33 18.72 1.67 4.95
C THR A 33 19.10 1.62 3.47
N GLN A 34 19.13 0.43 2.87
CA GLN A 34 19.59 0.23 1.49
C GLN A 34 18.47 0.02 0.46
N GLN A 35 17.21 -0.14 0.90
CA GLN A 35 16.09 -0.34 -0.02
C GLN A 35 14.81 0.30 0.52
N PHE A 36 14.18 1.13 -0.31
CA PHE A 36 12.89 1.72 0.01
C PHE A 36 11.81 0.64 0.14
N LEU A 37 11.03 0.73 1.22
CA LEU A 37 9.87 -0.10 1.48
C LEU A 37 8.87 0.04 0.32
N PRO A 38 8.49 -1.04 -0.40
CA PRO A 38 7.52 -0.91 -1.47
C PRO A 38 6.15 -0.47 -0.94
N LEU A 39 5.69 0.69 -1.42
CA LEU A 39 4.40 1.29 -1.09
C LEU A 39 3.42 1.03 -2.24
N LEU A 40 2.47 0.14 -2.02
CA LEU A 40 1.57 -0.35 -3.06
C LEU A 40 0.22 0.37 -2.99
N PHE A 41 -0.27 0.84 -4.14
CA PHE A 41 -1.53 1.56 -4.26
C PHE A 41 -2.42 0.94 -5.34
N THR A 42 -3.72 0.89 -5.07
CA THR A 42 -4.72 0.45 -6.04
C THR A 42 -6.07 1.12 -5.75
N GLU A 43 -7.06 0.89 -6.59
CA GLU A 43 -8.43 1.33 -6.36
C GLU A 43 -9.30 0.23 -5.74
N ASN A 44 -10.36 0.64 -5.04
CA ASN A 44 -11.42 -0.25 -4.58
C ASN A 44 -12.42 -0.60 -5.69
N GLU A 45 -11.96 -0.70 -6.93
CA GLU A 45 -12.77 -1.07 -8.07
C GLU A 45 -13.01 -2.59 -8.12
N THR A 46 -14.18 -2.97 -8.62
CA THR A 46 -14.55 -4.37 -8.81
C THR A 46 -13.74 -4.99 -9.94
N ASN A 47 -13.21 -6.19 -9.72
CA ASN A 47 -12.49 -6.93 -10.75
C ASN A 47 -13.47 -7.65 -11.69
N PHE A 48 -14.00 -6.92 -12.67
CA PHE A 48 -14.93 -7.45 -13.68
C PHE A 48 -14.33 -8.57 -14.51
N GLN A 49 -13.02 -8.52 -14.78
CA GLN A 49 -12.35 -9.55 -15.58
C GLN A 49 -12.38 -10.91 -14.89
N LYS A 50 -12.13 -10.93 -13.57
CA LYS A 50 -12.16 -12.17 -12.79
C LYS A 50 -13.58 -12.64 -12.47
N LEU A 51 -14.50 -11.71 -12.19
CA LEU A 51 -15.85 -12.05 -11.74
C LEU A 51 -16.82 -12.34 -12.89
N PHE A 52 -16.68 -11.65 -14.02
CA PHE A 52 -17.65 -11.68 -15.11
C PHE A 52 -17.01 -11.95 -16.49
N GLY A 53 -15.69 -12.10 -16.57
CA GLY A 53 -14.99 -12.29 -17.84
C GLY A 53 -14.97 -11.06 -18.74
N VAL A 54 -15.34 -9.89 -18.22
CA VAL A 54 -15.40 -8.63 -18.99
C VAL A 54 -14.21 -7.76 -18.63
N LYS A 55 -13.66 -7.04 -19.61
CA LYS A 55 -12.49 -6.17 -19.43
C LYS A 55 -12.73 -5.14 -18.31
N ASN A 56 -11.74 -4.98 -17.43
CA ASN A 56 -11.75 -3.93 -16.41
C ASN A 56 -11.58 -2.53 -17.05
N THR A 57 -12.19 -1.53 -16.41
CA THR A 57 -12.01 -0.11 -16.78
C THR A 57 -10.60 0.41 -16.48
N SER A 58 -9.95 -0.17 -15.47
CA SER A 58 -8.57 0.11 -15.05
C SER A 58 -7.88 -1.20 -14.65
N SER A 59 -6.55 -1.24 -14.75
CA SER A 59 -5.73 -2.34 -14.25
C SER A 59 -5.68 -2.41 -12.72
N TYR A 60 -5.92 -1.28 -12.05
CA TYR A 60 -5.74 -1.10 -10.60
C TYR A 60 -7.03 -1.43 -9.83
N VAL A 61 -7.39 -2.71 -9.78
CA VAL A 61 -8.58 -3.20 -9.08
C VAL A 61 -8.25 -3.68 -7.66
N LYS A 62 -9.27 -3.99 -6.86
CA LYS A 62 -9.09 -4.38 -5.45
C LYS A 62 -8.21 -5.61 -5.21
N ASP A 63 -8.07 -6.48 -6.20
CA ASP A 63 -7.25 -7.70 -6.14
C ASP A 63 -5.78 -7.45 -6.53
N ALA A 64 -5.40 -6.21 -6.88
CA ALA A 64 -4.08 -5.90 -7.41
C ALA A 64 -2.91 -6.29 -6.48
N PHE A 65 -3.07 -6.20 -5.16
CA PHE A 65 -2.04 -6.65 -4.21
C PHE A 65 -1.77 -8.14 -4.30
N HIS A 66 -2.82 -8.94 -4.54
CA HIS A 66 -2.68 -10.38 -4.75
C HIS A 66 -1.94 -10.67 -6.06
N ASP A 67 -2.34 -10.00 -7.15
CA ASP A 67 -1.69 -10.18 -8.45
C ASP A 67 -0.21 -9.74 -8.41
N TYR A 68 0.09 -8.67 -7.68
CA TYR A 68 1.45 -8.20 -7.46
C TYR A 68 2.30 -9.22 -6.69
N LEU A 69 1.83 -9.67 -5.51
CA LEU A 69 2.62 -10.52 -4.62
C LEU A 69 2.70 -11.99 -5.07
N ILE A 70 1.61 -12.55 -5.59
CA ILE A 70 1.50 -13.98 -5.91
C ILE A 70 1.84 -14.26 -7.37
N HIS A 71 1.43 -13.37 -8.28
CA HIS A 71 1.63 -13.55 -9.72
C HIS A 71 2.74 -12.68 -10.29
N GLN A 72 3.47 -11.93 -9.45
CA GLN A 72 4.56 -11.05 -9.85
C GLN A 72 4.16 -10.02 -10.92
N ARG A 73 2.87 -9.66 -10.96
CA ARG A 73 2.32 -8.70 -11.91
C ARG A 73 2.56 -7.28 -11.43
N GLN A 74 3.75 -6.76 -11.68
CA GLN A 74 4.15 -5.41 -11.26
C GLN A 74 3.25 -4.30 -11.85
N ASP A 75 2.66 -4.56 -13.02
CA ASP A 75 1.72 -3.67 -13.72
C ASP A 75 0.35 -3.54 -13.05
N ALA A 76 0.02 -4.42 -12.10
CA ALA A 76 -1.25 -4.39 -11.38
C ALA A 76 -1.33 -3.26 -10.35
N ILE A 77 -0.19 -2.66 -9.95
CA ILE A 77 -0.11 -1.61 -8.94
C ILE A 77 -0.02 -0.24 -9.60
N ASN A 78 -0.68 0.77 -9.02
CA ASN A 78 -0.65 2.12 -9.53
C ASN A 78 0.72 2.81 -9.28
N PRO A 79 1.52 3.09 -10.32
CA PRO A 79 2.84 3.70 -10.16
C PRO A 79 2.76 5.17 -9.72
N HIS A 80 1.59 5.81 -9.83
CA HIS A 80 1.38 7.19 -9.38
C HIS A 80 1.32 7.34 -7.86
N ARG A 81 1.40 6.23 -7.10
CA ARG A 81 1.40 6.21 -5.64
C ARG A 81 0.22 6.96 -5.01
N ILE A 82 -0.94 6.79 -5.63
CA ILE A 82 -2.24 7.33 -5.24
C ILE A 82 -3.31 6.26 -5.43
N GLY A 83 -4.30 6.23 -4.55
CA GLY A 83 -5.52 5.45 -4.79
C GLY A 83 -6.50 5.45 -3.62
N THR A 84 -7.40 4.48 -3.61
CA THR A 84 -8.38 4.28 -2.51
C THR A 84 -8.04 3.08 -1.62
N LYS A 85 -7.03 2.29 -1.99
CA LYS A 85 -6.41 1.24 -1.17
C LYS A 85 -4.90 1.39 -1.13
N PHE A 86 -4.31 1.01 -0.01
CA PHE A 86 -2.88 1.09 0.24
C PHE A 86 -2.39 -0.16 0.99
N ALA A 87 -1.16 -0.59 0.69
CA ALA A 87 -0.43 -1.59 1.45
C ALA A 87 1.06 -1.24 1.53
N ALA A 88 1.64 -1.35 2.72
CA ALA A 88 3.07 -1.31 2.94
C ALA A 88 3.62 -2.75 2.88
N HIS A 89 4.53 -3.03 1.94
CA HIS A 89 5.06 -4.38 1.74
C HIS A 89 6.36 -4.59 2.54
N TYR A 90 6.25 -5.17 3.74
CA TYR A 90 7.40 -5.54 4.56
C TYR A 90 7.84 -6.96 4.26
N GLU A 91 9.08 -7.12 3.82
CA GLU A 91 9.75 -8.41 3.75
C GLU A 91 10.58 -8.60 5.02
N LEU A 92 10.25 -9.62 5.81
CA LEU A 92 10.90 -9.91 7.09
C LEU A 92 11.47 -11.32 7.06
N SER A 93 12.74 -11.46 7.41
CA SER A 93 13.34 -12.76 7.75
C SER A 93 13.17 -12.99 9.25
N ILE A 94 12.34 -13.96 9.64
CA ILE A 94 12.04 -14.29 11.04
C ILE A 94 12.59 -15.69 11.30
N ASN A 95 13.50 -15.83 12.26
CA ASN A 95 14.06 -17.14 12.60
C ASN A 95 13.05 -17.99 13.39
N ALA A 96 13.37 -19.28 13.54
CA ALA A 96 12.60 -20.16 14.40
C ALA A 96 12.51 -19.59 15.82
N CYS A 97 11.29 -19.56 16.37
CA CYS A 97 10.96 -19.00 17.68
C CYS A 97 11.15 -17.47 17.83
N GLU A 98 11.42 -16.72 16.76
CA GLU A 98 11.38 -15.26 16.79
C GLU A 98 9.97 -14.73 16.50
N SER A 99 9.76 -13.45 16.85
CA SER A 99 8.57 -12.70 16.47
C SER A 99 9.01 -11.30 16.05
N ALA A 100 8.41 -10.79 14.98
CA ALA A 100 8.68 -9.46 14.46
C ALA A 100 7.37 -8.70 14.29
N CYS A 101 7.39 -7.42 14.62
CA CYS A 101 6.25 -6.51 14.43
C CYS A 101 6.77 -5.26 13.71
N PRO A 102 6.35 -5.01 12.45
CA PRO A 102 6.65 -3.76 11.78
C PRO A 102 6.09 -2.57 12.57
N CYS A 103 6.92 -1.53 12.74
CA CYS A 103 6.49 -0.29 13.38
C CYS A 103 5.59 0.51 12.42
N LEU A 104 4.27 0.36 12.62
CA LEU A 104 3.23 1.18 11.99
C LEU A 104 2.62 2.11 13.03
N GLY A 105 2.49 3.40 12.71
CA GLY A 105 1.92 4.39 13.63
C GLY A 105 0.83 5.23 12.97
N CYS A 106 -0.33 5.36 13.61
CA CYS A 106 -1.33 6.36 13.22
C CYS A 106 -1.20 7.57 14.13
N PHE A 107 -0.96 8.76 13.56
CA PHE A 107 -1.02 10.01 14.32
C PHE A 107 -2.11 10.91 13.74
N GLU A 108 -2.92 11.46 14.63
CA GLU A 108 -3.80 12.58 14.36
C GLU A 108 -3.11 13.83 14.91
N TYR A 109 -2.63 14.72 14.05
CA TYR A 109 -2.32 16.07 14.49
C TYR A 109 -3.67 16.78 14.65
N LEU A 110 -4.09 16.99 15.91
CA LEU A 110 -5.14 17.95 16.26
C LEU A 110 -4.60 19.37 16.13
#